data_AF-A0A453BVA6-F1
#
_entry.id   AF-A0A453BVA6-F1
#
_cell.length_a   1.000
_cell.length_b   1.000
_cell.length_c   1.000
_cell.angle_alpha   90.00
_cell.angle_beta   90.00
_cell.angle_gamma   90.00
#
_symmetry.space_group_name_H-M   'P 1'
#
loop_
_entity.id
_entity.type
_entity.pdbx_description
1 polymer ?
#
loop_
_entity_poly.entity_id
_entity_poly.type
_entity_poly.pdbx_seq_one_letter_code
_entity_poly.pdbx_strand_id
1 'polypeptide(L)'
;QSAFIADRCVHDNFMLVQQTAHQLHNLRAPRVLLKLDTTRAFDTVSWPFLIDVLRHLGFGRRWIEWITILLSTSSTRVLVNGVPRSPD
;
A
#
# COMPACT_ATOMS: atom_id res chain seq x y z
N GLN A 1 3.82 -5.94 5.73
CA GLN A 1 3.22 -4.60 5.61
C GLN A 1 3.44 -3.91 6.95
N SER A 2 4.49 -3.09 7.06
CA SER A 2 4.85 -2.41 8.33
C SER A 2 5.23 -0.95 8.10
N ALA A 3 4.99 -0.44 6.89
CA ALA A 3 5.12 0.99 6.60
C ALA A 3 3.98 1.72 7.32
N PHE A 4 4.28 2.88 7.91
CA PHE A 4 3.32 3.77 8.59
C PHE A 4 2.84 3.33 9.99
N ILE A 5 3.50 2.35 10.63
CA ILE A 5 3.32 2.08 12.06
C ILE A 5 4.35 2.93 12.82
N ALA A 6 3.88 3.81 13.72
CA ALA A 6 4.77 4.55 14.60
C ALA A 6 5.66 3.56 15.38
N ASP A 7 6.95 3.87 15.47
CA ASP A 7 7.96 3.05 16.16
C ASP A 7 8.45 1.77 15.43
N ARG A 8 8.14 1.60 14.13
CA ARG A 8 8.76 0.56 13.29
C ARG A 8 9.63 1.16 12.21
N CYS A 9 10.94 0.92 12.30
CA CYS A 9 11.89 1.40 11.30
C CYS A 9 11.88 0.45 10.09
N VAL A 10 12.13 0.99 8.90
CA VAL A 10 12.34 0.18 7.68
C VAL A 10 13.46 -0.84 7.88
N HIS A 11 14.45 -0.49 8.71
CA HIS A 11 15.55 -1.37 9.10
C HIS A 11 15.07 -2.67 9.77
N ASP A 12 14.08 -2.62 10.64
CA ASP A 12 13.58 -3.81 11.36
C ASP A 12 12.96 -4.82 10.39
N ASN A 13 12.25 -4.34 9.37
CA ASN A 13 11.70 -5.21 8.33
C ASN A 13 12.80 -5.85 7.48
N PHE A 14 13.87 -5.10 7.17
CA PHE A 14 15.01 -5.63 6.44
C PHE A 14 15.70 -6.75 7.22
N MET A 15 15.96 -6.50 8.51
CA MET A 15 16.54 -7.49 9.43
C MET A 15 15.68 -8.75 9.53
N LEU A 16 14.36 -8.60 9.67
CA LEU A 16 13.43 -9.73 9.72
C LEU A 16 13.48 -10.58 8.45
N VAL A 17 13.48 -9.94 7.27
CA VAL A 17 13.57 -10.65 5.98
C VAL A 17 14.91 -11.38 5.86
N GLN A 18 16.02 -10.73 6.25
CA GLN A 18 17.35 -11.33 6.20
C GLN A 18 17.47 -12.54 7.13
N GLN A 19 16.99 -12.43 8.37
CA GLN A 19 16.97 -13.54 9.33
C GLN A 19 16.09 -14.69 8.85
N THR A 20 14.92 -14.37 8.31
CA THR A 20 14.01 -15.37 7.73
C THR A 20 14.68 -16.09 6.56
N ALA A 21 15.33 -15.37 5.66
CA ALA A 21 16.05 -15.96 4.53
C ALA A 21 17.21 -16.86 4.99
N HIS A 22 18.01 -16.43 5.98
CA HIS A 22 19.07 -17.24 6.57
C HIS A 22 18.53 -18.51 7.24
N GLN A 23 17.44 -18.41 7.99
CA GLN A 23 16.80 -19.56 8.63
C GLN A 23 16.27 -20.55 7.58
N LEU A 24 15.61 -20.05 6.53
CA LEU A 24 15.11 -20.88 5.43
C LEU A 24 16.25 -21.59 4.70
N HIS A 25 17.39 -20.91 4.50
CA HIS A 25 18.59 -21.51 3.92
C HIS A 25 19.17 -22.64 4.77
N ASN A 26 19.25 -22.43 6.10
CA ASN A 26 19.80 -23.42 7.03
C ASN A 26 18.94 -24.68 7.16
N LEU A 27 17.63 -24.59 6.88
CA LEU A 27 16.69 -25.71 6.96
C LEU A 27 16.82 -26.72 5.80
N ARG A 28 17.63 -26.43 4.77
CA ARG A 28 17.95 -27.33 3.63
C ARG A 28 16.74 -28.03 2.97
N ALA A 29 15.56 -27.43 3.08
CA ALA A 29 14.32 -27.94 2.49
C ALA A 29 13.88 -27.02 1.33
N PRO A 30 13.29 -27.57 0.25
CA PRO A 30 12.77 -26.76 -0.84
C PRO A 30 11.66 -25.82 -0.34
N ARG A 31 11.82 -24.51 -0.58
CA ARG A 31 10.87 -23.46 -0.18
C ARG A 31 10.82 -22.35 -1.23
N VAL A 32 9.71 -21.63 -1.25
CA VAL A 32 9.47 -20.48 -2.16
C VAL A 32 9.26 -19.23 -1.31
N LEU A 33 9.96 -18.15 -1.68
CA LEU A 33 9.72 -16.82 -1.12
C LEU A 33 8.92 -16.01 -2.15
N LEU A 34 7.68 -15.65 -1.81
CA LEU A 34 6.84 -14.81 -2.66
C LEU A 34 6.96 -13.35 -2.21
N LYS A 35 7.59 -12.52 -3.04
CA LYS A 35 7.55 -11.07 -2.88
C LYS A 35 6.32 -10.54 -3.63
N LEU A 36 5.35 -10.03 -2.89
CA LEU A 36 4.23 -9.28 -3.46
C LEU A 36 4.67 -7.82 -3.61
N ASP A 37 4.94 -7.41 -4.84
CA ASP A 37 5.25 -6.02 -5.16
C ASP A 37 3.96 -5.26 -5.50
N THR A 38 3.62 -4.24 -4.70
CA THR A 38 2.40 -3.43 -4.88
C THR A 38 2.72 -2.10 -5.57
N THR A 39 3.70 -2.09 -6.47
CA THR A 39 4.08 -0.89 -7.22
C THR A 39 2.85 -0.29 -7.89
N ARG A 40 2.59 1.00 -7.63
CA ARG A 40 1.43 1.77 -8.14
C ARG A 40 0.05 1.22 -7.75
N ALA A 41 -0.08 0.63 -6.57
CA ALA A 41 -1.40 0.17 -6.09
C ALA A 41 -2.46 1.29 -6.11
N PHE A 42 -2.09 2.54 -5.83
CA PHE A 42 -3.03 3.67 -5.90
C PHE A 42 -3.44 4.05 -7.33
N ASP A 43 -2.62 3.75 -8.34
CA ASP A 43 -2.95 4.03 -9.75
C ASP A 43 -3.74 2.87 -10.39
N THR A 44 -3.68 1.67 -9.81
CA THR A 44 -4.22 0.42 -10.39
C THR A 44 -5.41 -0.15 -9.62
N VAL A 45 -5.68 0.32 -8.40
CA VAL A 45 -6.84 -0.12 -7.61
C VAL A 45 -8.14 0.41 -8.23
N SER A 46 -9.08 -0.50 -8.48
CA SER A 46 -10.45 -0.14 -8.83
C SER A 46 -11.16 0.46 -7.61
N TRP A 47 -11.52 1.74 -7.69
CA TRP A 47 -12.25 2.41 -6.61
C TRP A 47 -13.60 1.77 -6.29
N PRO A 48 -14.43 1.35 -7.26
CA PRO A 48 -15.65 0.59 -6.97
C PRO A 48 -15.39 -0.65 -6.13
N PHE A 49 -14.34 -1.42 -6.46
CA PHE A 49 -13.96 -2.61 -5.70
C PHE A 49 -13.57 -2.26 -4.26
N LEU A 50 -12.78 -1.19 -4.06
CA LEU A 50 -12.41 -0.73 -2.72
C LEU A 50 -13.65 -0.36 -1.89
N ILE A 51 -14.62 0.35 -2.47
CA ILE A 51 -15.86 0.71 -1.79
C ILE A 51 -16.67 -0.54 -1.40
N ASP A 52 -16.74 -1.55 -2.26
CA ASP A 52 -17.44 -2.80 -1.96
C ASP A 52 -16.75 -3.60 -0.85
N VAL A 53 -15.42 -3.62 -0.81
CA VAL A 53 -14.66 -4.22 0.30
C VAL A 53 -14.97 -3.50 1.62
N LEU A 54 -14.99 -2.16 1.62
CA LEU A 54 -15.29 -1.39 2.82
C LEU A 54 -16.72 -1.63 3.33
N ARG A 55 -17.70 -1.78 2.42
CA ARG A 55 -19.06 -2.20 2.79
C ARG A 55 -19.08 -3.60 3.39
N HIS A 56 -18.39 -4.56 2.77
CA HIS A 56 -18.35 -5.94 3.24
C HIS A 56 -17.68 -6.08 4.61
N LEU A 57 -16.65 -5.28 4.89
CA LEU A 57 -15.99 -5.22 6.19
C LEU A 57 -16.80 -4.48 7.28
N GLY A 58 -17.98 -3.95 6.95
CA GLY A 58 -18.89 -3.34 7.90
C GLY A 58 -18.59 -1.89 8.26
N PHE A 59 -17.83 -1.17 7.42
CA PHE A 59 -17.60 0.26 7.65
C PHE A 59 -18.90 1.06 7.56
N GLY A 60 -19.06 2.05 8.44
CA GLY A 60 -20.26 2.88 8.49
C GLY A 60 -20.44 3.72 7.22
N ARG A 61 -21.69 3.92 6.81
CA ARG A 61 -22.06 4.65 5.57
C ARG A 61 -21.37 6.02 5.46
N ARG A 62 -21.34 6.80 6.54
CA ARG A 62 -20.71 8.13 6.58
C ARG A 62 -19.20 8.07 6.32
N TRP A 63 -18.55 7.03 6.82
CA TRP A 63 -17.11 6.84 6.62
C TRP A 63 -16.80 6.47 5.17
N ILE A 64 -17.59 5.57 4.59
CA ILE A 64 -17.48 5.18 3.18
C ILE A 64 -17.71 6.38 2.25
N GLU A 65 -18.67 7.25 2.59
CA GLU A 65 -18.95 8.48 1.83
C GLU A 65 -17.76 9.44 1.84
N TRP A 66 -17.11 9.65 2.99
CA TRP A 66 -15.90 10.47 3.06
C TRP A 66 -14.76 9.93 2.21
N ILE A 67 -14.52 8.61 2.27
CA ILE A 67 -13.51 7.97 1.42
C ILE A 67 -13.86 8.12 -0.06
N THR A 68 -15.14 7.98 -0.43
CA THR A 68 -15.60 8.15 -1.81
C THR A 68 -15.32 9.56 -2.33
N ILE A 69 -15.59 10.59 -1.51
CA ILE A 69 -15.31 11.99 -1.85
C ILE A 69 -13.79 12.25 -1.98
N LEU A 70 -13.00 11.70 -1.06
CA LEU A 70 -11.54 11.87 -1.10
C LEU A 70 -10.93 11.24 -2.36
N LEU A 71 -11.42 10.06 -2.76
CA LEU A 71 -10.96 9.37 -3.95
C LEU A 71 -11.42 10.05 -5.24
N SER A 72 -12.61 10.65 -5.27
CA SER A 72 -13.10 11.39 -6.45
C SER A 72 -12.47 12.77 -6.63
N THR A 73 -11.97 13.39 -5.55
CA THR A 73 -11.34 14.72 -5.56
C THR A 73 -9.81 14.68 -5.65
N SER A 74 -9.23 13.49 -5.63
CA SER A 74 -7.79 13.25 -5.80
C SER A 74 -7.32 13.78 -7.16
N SER A 75 -6.72 14.97 -7.16
CA SER A 75 -6.05 15.56 -8.32
C SER A 75 -4.56 15.68 -8.02
N THR A 76 -3.74 14.95 -8.77
CA THR A 76 -2.29 15.13 -8.76
C THR A 76 -1.96 16.43 -9.48
N ARG A 77 -1.10 17.28 -8.91
CA ARG A 77 -0.50 18.41 -9.63
C ARG A 77 1.01 18.25 -9.57
N VAL A 78 1.67 18.35 -10.72
CA VAL A 78 3.13 18.36 -10.77
C VAL A 78 3.59 19.81 -10.73
N LEU A 79 4.46 20.13 -9.77
CA LEU A 79 5.11 21.43 -9.71
C LEU A 79 6.31 21.41 -10.66
N VAL A 80 6.21 22.09 -11.79
CA VAL A 80 7.34 22.29 -12.72
C VAL A 80 7.87 23.70 -12.50
N ASN A 81 9.10 23.82 -12.01
CA ASN A 81 9.75 25.10 -11.68
C ASN A 81 8.91 25.99 -10.73
N GLY A 82 8.22 25.38 -9.76
CA GLY A 82 7.38 26.08 -8.78
C GLY A 82 5.99 26.49 -9.29
N VAL A 83 5.65 26.21 -10.54
CA VAL A 83 4.32 26.50 -11.11
C VAL A 83 3.48 25.21 -11.14
N PRO A 84 2.26 25.21 -10.57
CA PRO A 84 1.37 24.05 -10.66
C PRO A 84 0.90 23.84 -12.10
N ARG A 85 1.16 22.66 -12.67
CA ARG A 85 0.54 22.21 -13.93
C ARG A 85 -0.37 21.00 -13.68
N SER A 86 -1.41 20.87 -14.49
CA SER A 86 -2.17 19.63 -14.61
C SER A 86 -1.27 18.54 -15.18
N PRO A 87 -1.33 17.29 -14.68
CA PRO A 87 -0.75 16.15 -15.39
C PRO A 87 -1.57 15.94 -16.67
N ASP A 88 -0.90 15.94 -17.81
CA ASP A 88 -1.50 15.57 -19.10
C ASP A 88 -1.91 14.07 -19.12
#